data_AF-A0A2E5JES0-F1
#
_entry.id   AF-A0A2E5JES0-F1
#
_cell.length_a   1.000
_cell.length_b   1.000
_cell.length_c   1.000
_cell.angle_alpha   90.00
_cell.angle_beta   90.00
_cell.angle_gamma   90.00
#
_symmetry.space_group_name_H-M   'P 1'
#
loop_
_entity.id
_entity.type
_entity.pdbx_description
1 polymer ?
#
loop_
_entity_poly.entity_id
_entity_poly.type
_entity_poly.pdbx_seq_one_letter_code
_entity_poly.pdbx_strand_id
1 'polypeptide(L)'
;MTVKKNLPLILFLLVFSWTDALWAQEIVAPRDLYTPQQMEMIEEQKLTIKNNRDVFRNSLSEEQKNLLKNASLSLKVRQQELMKTLSAQQKQILKGNRESVRRLREMFSKSLTEKQKSELKLRKQNLKERKNKLKDYKSGFDGRRDKLNEKKQNIKDRAKKIKKSK
;
A
#
# COMPACT_ATOMS: atom_id res chain seq x y z
N MET A 1 -3.67 7.01 24.37
CA MET A 1 -3.74 6.11 23.20
C MET A 1 -3.80 6.96 21.92
N THR A 2 -2.65 7.30 21.34
CA THR A 2 -2.55 8.16 20.14
C THR A 2 -3.05 7.43 18.91
N VAL A 3 -4.29 7.73 18.50
CA VAL A 3 -4.85 7.31 17.21
C VAL A 3 -4.01 7.97 16.11
N LYS A 4 -3.03 7.24 15.55
CA LYS A 4 -2.32 7.68 14.35
C LYS A 4 -3.38 7.91 13.25
N LYS A 5 -3.52 9.16 12.82
CA LYS A 5 -4.50 9.59 11.82
C LYS A 5 -4.16 8.94 10.48
N ASN A 6 -4.73 7.77 10.18
CA ASN A 6 -4.62 7.07 8.89
C ASN A 6 -5.42 7.75 7.76
N LEU A 7 -5.69 9.06 7.88
CA LEU A 7 -6.31 9.88 6.85
C LEU A 7 -5.62 9.79 5.47
N PRO A 8 -4.28 9.64 5.34
CA PRO A 8 -3.66 9.61 4.03
C PRO A 8 -3.98 8.36 3.22
N LEU A 9 -4.31 7.22 3.85
CA LEU A 9 -4.45 5.93 3.14
C LEU A 9 -5.81 5.77 2.44
N ILE A 10 -6.88 6.35 2.99
CA ILE A 10 -8.22 6.34 2.36
C ILE A 10 -8.23 7.29 1.16
N LEU A 11 -7.66 8.49 1.30
CA LEU A 11 -7.46 9.42 0.19
C LEU A 11 -6.55 8.85 -0.91
N PHE A 12 -5.53 8.07 -0.55
CA PHE A 12 -4.68 7.38 -1.53
C PHE A 12 -5.50 6.49 -2.47
N LEU A 13 -6.51 5.77 -1.98
CA LEU A 13 -7.42 4.97 -2.81
C LEU A 13 -8.38 5.84 -3.65
N LEU A 14 -8.79 7.00 -3.14
CA LEU A 14 -9.72 7.92 -3.81
C LEU A 14 -9.04 8.70 -4.97
N VAL A 15 -7.79 9.15 -4.79
CA VAL A 15 -7.02 9.88 -5.81
C VAL A 15 -6.56 8.97 -6.95
N PHE A 16 -6.19 7.71 -6.66
CA PHE A 16 -5.66 6.78 -7.67
C PHE A 16 -6.67 6.22 -8.67
N SER A 17 -7.97 6.46 -8.47
CA SER A 17 -9.01 5.99 -9.39
C SER A 17 -9.19 6.89 -10.63
N TRP A 18 -8.34 7.91 -10.78
CA TRP A 18 -8.34 8.84 -11.91
C TRP A 18 -7.44 8.40 -13.06
N THR A 19 -6.51 7.50 -12.77
CA THR A 19 -5.65 6.85 -13.76
C THR A 19 -6.03 5.38 -13.79
N ASP A 20 -6.58 4.88 -14.89
CA ASP A 20 -6.87 3.45 -15.11
C ASP A 20 -5.61 2.55 -15.03
N ALA A 21 -4.45 3.14 -14.75
CA ALA A 21 -3.13 2.54 -14.76
C ALA A 21 -2.73 1.78 -13.48
N LEU A 22 -3.62 1.63 -12.49
CA LEU A 22 -3.39 0.64 -11.45
C LEU A 22 -4.54 -0.33 -11.45
N TRP A 23 -4.24 -1.48 -12.06
CA TRP A 23 -4.80 -2.76 -11.73
C TRP A 23 -5.19 -2.68 -10.25
N ALA A 24 -6.49 -2.78 -9.96
CA ALA A 24 -6.84 -3.42 -8.73
C ALA A 24 -6.02 -4.70 -8.79
N GLN A 25 -4.90 -4.77 -8.06
CA GLN A 25 -4.44 -6.07 -7.63
C GLN A 25 -5.71 -6.63 -7.06
N GLU A 26 -6.27 -7.60 -7.77
CA GLU A 26 -7.21 -8.50 -7.20
C GLU A 26 -6.38 -9.08 -6.06
N ILE A 27 -6.44 -8.41 -4.91
CA ILE A 27 -5.94 -8.92 -3.66
C ILE A 27 -6.97 -10.01 -3.43
N VAL A 28 -6.76 -11.12 -4.12
CA VAL A 28 -7.58 -12.30 -4.05
C VAL A 28 -7.43 -12.66 -2.60
N ALA A 29 -8.48 -12.36 -1.85
CA ALA A 29 -8.63 -12.81 -0.49
C ALA A 29 -8.30 -14.31 -0.56
N PRO A 30 -7.33 -14.80 0.22
CA PRO A 30 -6.93 -16.19 0.11
C PRO A 30 -8.16 -17.07 0.31
N ARG A 31 -8.66 -17.62 -0.81
CA ARG A 31 -9.97 -18.29 -0.85
C ARG A 31 -9.96 -19.56 -0.01
N ASP A 32 -8.78 -20.10 0.22
CA ASP A 32 -8.45 -21.22 1.10
C ASP A 32 -8.60 -20.89 2.59
N LEU A 33 -8.57 -19.61 2.97
CA LEU A 33 -8.55 -19.21 4.38
C LEU A 33 -9.93 -18.89 4.95
N TYR A 34 -10.87 -18.44 4.11
CA TYR A 34 -12.14 -17.88 4.54
C TYR A 34 -13.32 -18.81 4.25
N THR A 35 -14.35 -18.72 5.09
CA THR A 35 -15.62 -19.42 4.85
C THR A 35 -16.40 -18.76 3.72
N PRO A 36 -17.36 -19.46 3.07
CA PRO A 36 -18.21 -18.87 2.04
C PRO A 36 -18.93 -17.58 2.52
N GLN A 37 -19.46 -17.60 3.74
CA GLN A 37 -20.09 -16.42 4.35
C GLN A 37 -19.12 -15.25 4.55
N GLN A 38 -17.87 -15.53 4.93
CA GLN A 38 -16.84 -14.49 5.05
C GLN A 38 -16.45 -13.91 3.68
N MET A 39 -16.51 -14.72 2.61
CA MET A 39 -16.24 -14.29 1.25
C MET A 39 -17.35 -13.37 0.71
N GLU A 40 -18.61 -13.75 0.91
CA GLU A 40 -19.76 -12.90 0.57
C GLU A 40 -19.68 -11.54 1.27
N MET A 41 -19.39 -11.54 2.57
CA MET A 41 -19.15 -10.31 3.32
C MET A 41 -17.99 -9.47 2.75
N ILE A 42 -16.92 -10.08 2.20
CA ILE A 42 -15.84 -9.34 1.54
C ILE A 42 -16.33 -8.67 0.26
N GLU A 43 -17.18 -9.33 -0.52
CA GLU A 43 -17.73 -8.79 -1.77
C GLU A 43 -18.67 -7.61 -1.51
N GLU A 44 -19.57 -7.74 -0.52
CA GLU A 44 -20.42 -6.65 -0.06
C GLU A 44 -19.61 -5.45 0.44
N GLN A 45 -18.52 -5.71 1.17
CA GLN A 45 -17.60 -4.67 1.64
C GLN A 45 -16.90 -3.97 0.47
N LYS A 46 -16.47 -4.71 -0.55
CA LYS A 46 -15.88 -4.13 -1.77
C LYS A 46 -16.88 -3.22 -2.48
N LEU A 47 -18.13 -3.65 -2.62
CA LEU A 47 -19.20 -2.86 -3.23
C LEU A 47 -19.45 -1.58 -2.44
N THR A 48 -19.53 -1.68 -1.10
CA THR A 48 -19.70 -0.51 -0.23
C THR A 48 -18.55 0.49 -0.36
N ILE A 49 -17.30 0.01 -0.40
CA ILE A 49 -16.12 0.87 -0.60
C ILE A 49 -16.16 1.55 -1.98
N LYS A 50 -16.59 0.82 -3.02
CA LYS A 50 -16.78 1.37 -4.37
C LYS A 50 -17.82 2.49 -4.36
N ASN A 51 -18.98 2.25 -3.77
CA ASN A 51 -20.05 3.25 -3.65
C ASN A 51 -19.58 4.49 -2.88
N ASN A 52 -18.91 4.30 -1.73
CA ASN A 52 -18.35 5.40 -0.93
C ASN A 52 -17.36 6.24 -1.75
N ARG A 53 -16.54 5.59 -2.59
CA ARG A 53 -15.61 6.26 -3.50
C ARG A 53 -16.37 7.06 -4.56
N ASP A 54 -17.36 6.45 -5.19
CA ASP A 54 -18.10 7.07 -6.29
C ASP A 54 -18.92 8.27 -5.79
N VAL A 55 -19.52 8.18 -4.60
CA VAL A 55 -20.17 9.31 -3.90
C VAL A 55 -19.18 10.46 -3.68
N PHE A 56 -17.98 10.19 -3.17
CA PHE A 56 -16.97 11.23 -3.00
C PHE A 56 -16.50 11.80 -4.34
N ARG A 57 -16.29 10.95 -5.35
CA ARG A 57 -15.86 11.39 -6.69
C ARG A 57 -16.87 12.32 -7.35
N ASN A 58 -18.16 11.97 -7.26
CA ASN A 58 -19.25 12.76 -7.81
C ASN A 58 -19.44 14.08 -7.08
N SER A 59 -19.00 14.17 -5.82
CA SER A 59 -19.02 15.42 -5.06
C SER A 59 -17.93 16.41 -5.47
N LEU A 60 -16.92 16.02 -6.25
CA LEU A 60 -15.79 16.89 -6.64
C LEU A 60 -16.15 17.87 -7.76
N SER A 61 -15.65 19.10 -7.66
CA SER A 61 -15.75 20.10 -8.74
C SER A 61 -14.78 19.82 -9.88
N GLU A 62 -15.02 20.39 -11.07
CA GLU A 62 -14.12 20.21 -12.23
C GLU A 62 -12.69 20.71 -11.96
N GLU A 63 -12.52 21.76 -11.17
CA GLU A 63 -11.20 22.24 -10.73
C GLU A 63 -10.47 21.19 -9.87
N GLN A 64 -11.17 20.63 -8.88
CA GLN A 64 -10.64 19.59 -8.00
C GLN A 64 -10.30 18.32 -8.80
N LYS A 65 -11.13 17.97 -9.78
CA LYS A 65 -10.93 16.87 -10.72
C LYS A 65 -9.68 17.09 -11.59
N ASN A 66 -9.49 18.31 -12.11
CA ASN A 66 -8.32 18.66 -12.92
C ASN A 66 -7.02 18.63 -12.08
N LEU A 67 -7.08 19.04 -10.81
CA LEU A 67 -5.97 18.88 -9.86
C LEU A 67 -5.54 17.42 -9.72
N LEU A 68 -6.48 16.48 -9.74
CA LEU A 68 -6.19 15.05 -9.67
C LEU A 68 -5.59 14.49 -10.96
N LYS A 69 -5.95 15.04 -12.13
CA LYS A 69 -5.35 14.65 -13.43
C LYS A 69 -3.93 15.17 -13.61
N ASN A 70 -3.52 16.19 -12.87
CA ASN A 70 -2.24 16.86 -13.09
C ASN A 70 -1.04 15.94 -12.78
N ALA A 71 -0.40 15.42 -13.83
CA ALA A 71 0.74 14.52 -13.71
C ALA A 71 2.06 15.22 -13.32
N SER A 72 2.13 16.55 -13.38
CA SER A 72 3.34 17.29 -13.02
C SER A 72 3.60 17.31 -11.51
N LEU A 73 2.56 17.10 -10.71
CA LEU A 73 2.64 17.11 -9.25
C LEU A 73 2.75 15.69 -8.69
N SER A 74 3.60 15.54 -7.67
CA SER A 74 3.69 14.29 -6.91
C SER A 74 2.33 13.98 -6.25
N LEU A 75 2.01 12.70 -6.12
CA LEU A 75 0.74 12.24 -5.55
C LEU A 75 0.44 12.81 -4.16
N LYS A 76 1.47 12.94 -3.31
CA LYS A 76 1.34 13.51 -1.98
C LYS A 76 0.98 15.00 -2.05
N VAL A 77 1.57 15.73 -2.99
CA VAL A 77 1.30 17.16 -3.19
C VAL A 77 -0.12 17.35 -3.71
N ARG A 78 -0.53 16.61 -4.76
CA ARG A 78 -1.92 16.61 -5.25
C ARG A 78 -2.92 16.33 -4.14
N GLN A 79 -2.65 15.34 -3.30
CA GLN A 79 -3.52 15.00 -2.17
C GLN A 79 -3.63 16.17 -1.16
N GLN A 80 -2.51 16.81 -0.81
CA GLN A 80 -2.50 17.92 0.14
C GLN A 80 -3.25 19.13 -0.42
N GLU A 81 -3.06 19.45 -1.70
CA GLU A 81 -3.76 20.55 -2.34
C GLU A 81 -5.25 20.27 -2.46
N LEU A 82 -5.64 19.06 -2.92
CA LEU A 82 -7.05 18.64 -2.93
C LEU A 82 -7.67 18.85 -1.54
N MET A 83 -7.00 18.41 -0.48
CA MET A 83 -7.51 18.54 0.88
C MET A 83 -7.75 19.98 1.33
N LYS A 84 -6.94 20.93 0.85
CA LYS A 84 -7.15 22.36 1.12
C LYS A 84 -8.40 22.88 0.42
N THR A 85 -8.67 22.39 -0.80
CA THR A 85 -9.81 22.81 -1.62
C THR A 85 -11.15 22.17 -1.22
N LEU A 86 -11.17 21.18 -0.32
CA LEU A 86 -12.42 20.48 0.01
C LEU A 86 -13.41 21.33 0.83
N SER A 87 -14.67 21.30 0.41
CA SER A 87 -15.79 21.91 1.12
C SER A 87 -16.12 21.19 2.45
N ALA A 88 -16.92 21.84 3.31
CA ALA A 88 -17.38 21.23 4.56
C ALA A 88 -18.18 19.93 4.30
N GLN A 89 -19.04 19.93 3.29
CA GLN A 89 -19.83 18.76 2.88
C GLN A 89 -18.94 17.62 2.38
N GLN A 90 -17.95 17.92 1.51
CA GLN A 90 -16.99 16.91 1.03
C GLN A 90 -16.16 16.31 2.17
N LYS A 91 -15.76 17.13 3.16
CA LYS A 91 -15.07 16.66 4.37
C LYS A 91 -15.98 15.77 5.24
N GLN A 92 -17.28 16.04 5.30
CA GLN A 92 -18.24 15.19 6.00
C GLN A 92 -18.42 13.84 5.29
N ILE A 93 -18.50 13.82 3.96
CA ILE A 93 -18.51 12.58 3.16
C ILE A 93 -17.28 11.73 3.47
N LEU A 94 -16.08 12.34 3.50
CA LEU A 94 -14.85 11.62 3.84
C LEU A 94 -14.85 11.04 5.26
N LYS A 95 -15.40 11.76 6.24
CA LYS A 95 -15.56 11.26 7.61
C LYS A 95 -16.52 10.07 7.64
N GLY A 96 -17.68 10.18 7.01
CA GLY A 96 -18.67 9.11 6.91
C GLY A 96 -18.09 7.85 6.24
N ASN A 97 -17.40 8.02 5.11
CA ASN A 97 -16.70 6.93 4.41
C ASN A 97 -15.66 6.25 5.31
N ARG A 98 -14.91 7.02 6.10
CA ARG A 98 -13.91 6.48 7.03
C ARG A 98 -14.57 5.67 8.16
N GLU A 99 -15.68 6.15 8.70
CA GLU A 99 -16.43 5.44 9.73
C GLU A 99 -17.07 4.16 9.19
N SER A 100 -17.64 4.21 7.99
CA SER A 100 -18.15 3.03 7.27
C SER A 100 -17.07 1.96 7.12
N VAL A 101 -15.90 2.31 6.56
CA VAL A 101 -14.78 1.36 6.41
C VAL A 101 -14.30 0.82 7.75
N ARG A 102 -14.28 1.64 8.80
CA ARG A 102 -13.91 1.20 10.14
C ARG A 102 -14.87 0.15 10.68
N ARG A 103 -16.19 0.38 10.56
CA ARG A 103 -17.23 -0.57 11.00
C ARG A 103 -17.14 -1.89 10.24
N LEU A 104 -17.01 -1.83 8.90
CA LEU A 104 -16.84 -3.02 8.06
C LEU A 104 -15.61 -3.85 8.49
N ARG A 105 -14.48 -3.17 8.76
CA ARG A 105 -13.27 -3.84 9.25
C ARG A 105 -13.47 -4.47 10.63
N GLU A 106 -14.18 -3.80 11.53
CA GLU A 106 -14.48 -4.33 12.88
C GLU A 106 -15.40 -5.55 12.79
N MET A 107 -16.43 -5.52 11.95
CA MET A 107 -17.32 -6.67 11.69
C MET A 107 -16.54 -7.84 11.10
N PHE A 108 -15.73 -7.60 10.06
CA PHE A 108 -14.90 -8.64 9.46
C PHE A 108 -13.92 -9.23 10.48
N SER A 109 -13.28 -8.39 11.29
CA SER A 109 -12.32 -8.86 12.30
C SER A 109 -12.98 -9.72 13.38
N LYS A 110 -14.28 -9.51 13.67
CA LYS A 110 -15.04 -10.31 14.63
C LYS A 110 -15.47 -11.66 14.06
N SER A 111 -15.68 -11.76 12.75
CA SER A 111 -16.05 -13.03 12.12
C SER A 111 -14.89 -14.01 12.00
N LEU A 112 -13.64 -13.55 12.17
CA LEU A 112 -12.45 -14.39 12.06
C LEU A 112 -12.25 -15.28 13.29
N THR A 113 -11.93 -16.54 13.05
CA THR A 113 -11.48 -17.48 14.09
C THR A 113 -10.05 -17.17 14.53
N GLU A 114 -9.65 -17.64 15.72
CA GLU A 114 -8.27 -17.46 16.21
C GLU A 114 -7.23 -18.13 15.29
N LYS A 115 -7.57 -19.28 14.68
CA LYS A 115 -6.74 -19.93 13.66
C LYS A 115 -6.57 -19.07 12.40
N GLN A 116 -7.64 -18.43 11.94
CA GLN A 116 -7.54 -17.49 10.81
C GLN A 116 -6.69 -16.27 11.18
N LYS A 117 -6.85 -15.72 12.39
CA LYS A 117 -6.07 -14.56 12.87
C LYS A 117 -4.57 -14.88 12.97
N SER A 118 -4.20 -16.06 13.49
CA SER A 118 -2.80 -16.47 13.59
C SER A 118 -2.16 -16.65 12.21
N GLU A 119 -2.86 -17.30 11.28
CA GLU A 119 -2.42 -17.48 9.89
C GLU A 119 -2.23 -16.12 9.19
N LEU A 120 -3.18 -15.19 9.34
CA LEU A 120 -3.05 -13.82 8.82
C LEU A 120 -1.84 -13.08 9.40
N LYS A 121 -1.55 -13.27 10.69
CA LYS A 121 -0.39 -12.67 11.36
C LYS A 121 0.92 -13.22 10.78
N LEU A 122 1.00 -14.53 10.57
CA LEU A 122 2.16 -15.18 9.97
C LEU A 122 2.37 -14.71 8.52
N ARG A 123 1.31 -14.71 7.71
CA ARG A 123 1.35 -14.19 6.33
C ARG A 123 1.85 -12.75 6.28
N LYS A 124 1.39 -11.89 7.20
CA LYS A 124 1.85 -10.50 7.31
C LYS A 124 3.33 -10.40 7.68
N GLN A 125 3.82 -11.24 8.59
CA GLN A 125 5.25 -11.28 8.94
C GLN A 125 6.10 -11.69 7.74
N ASN A 126 5.71 -12.75 7.04
CA ASN A 126 6.40 -13.25 5.85
C ASN A 126 6.46 -12.20 4.74
N LEU A 127 5.35 -11.47 4.50
CA LEU A 127 5.34 -10.36 3.54
C LEU A 127 6.26 -9.21 3.95
N LYS A 128 6.32 -8.87 5.24
CA LYS A 128 7.22 -7.84 5.76
C LYS A 128 8.68 -8.23 5.55
N GLU A 129 9.02 -9.48 5.84
CA GLU A 129 10.37 -10.02 5.67
C GLU A 129 10.78 -10.01 4.18
N ARG A 130 9.92 -10.50 3.28
CA ARG A 130 10.14 -10.43 1.83
C ARG A 130 10.39 -9.00 1.35
N LYS A 131 9.59 -8.05 1.83
CA LYS A 131 9.75 -6.63 1.49
C LYS A 131 11.08 -6.06 1.99
N ASN A 132 11.52 -6.44 3.19
CA ASN A 132 12.80 -6.01 3.73
C ASN A 132 13.96 -6.57 2.90
N LYS A 133 13.96 -7.89 2.63
CA LYS A 133 14.96 -8.52 1.76
C LYS A 133 15.05 -7.85 0.38
N LEU A 134 13.92 -7.46 -0.21
CA LEU A 134 13.90 -6.75 -1.49
C LEU A 134 14.49 -5.33 -1.39
N LYS A 135 14.28 -4.63 -0.27
CA LYS A 135 14.90 -3.33 -0.04
C LYS A 135 16.41 -3.46 0.11
N ASP A 136 16.85 -4.43 0.89
CA ASP A 136 18.27 -4.71 1.12
C ASP A 136 18.98 -5.06 -0.20
N TYR A 137 18.31 -5.87 -1.05
CA TYR A 137 18.76 -6.14 -2.40
C TYR A 137 18.87 -4.86 -3.25
N LYS A 138 17.84 -4.00 -3.25
CA LYS A 138 17.82 -2.75 -4.04
C LYS A 138 18.80 -1.69 -3.54
N SER A 139 19.07 -1.62 -2.24
CA SER A 139 20.07 -0.69 -1.68
C SER A 139 21.51 -1.18 -1.90
N GLY A 140 21.69 -2.40 -2.39
CA GLY A 140 23.00 -3.04 -2.48
C GLY A 140 23.59 -3.39 -1.12
N PHE A 141 22.78 -3.35 -0.06
CA PHE A 141 23.08 -3.87 1.28
C PHE A 141 22.82 -5.39 1.30
N ASP A 142 23.38 -6.07 0.32
CA ASP A 142 23.38 -7.52 0.22
C ASP A 142 24.85 -7.93 0.36
N GLY A 143 25.16 -8.86 1.27
CA GLY A 143 26.52 -9.39 1.45
C GLY A 143 27.16 -9.92 0.17
N ARG A 144 26.42 -10.09 -0.93
CA ARG A 144 26.95 -10.29 -2.29
C ARG A 144 27.80 -9.13 -2.80
N ARG A 145 27.44 -7.87 -2.51
CA ARG A 145 28.24 -6.70 -2.90
C ARG A 145 29.57 -6.68 -2.15
N ASP A 146 29.53 -6.97 -0.86
CA ASP A 146 30.73 -7.08 -0.02
C ASP A 146 31.61 -8.24 -0.47
N LYS A 147 31.04 -9.43 -0.70
CA LYS A 147 31.75 -10.59 -1.27
C LYS A 147 32.34 -10.30 -2.66
N LEU A 148 31.65 -9.50 -3.48
CA LEU A 148 32.15 -9.11 -4.80
C LEU A 148 33.32 -8.12 -4.69
N ASN A 149 33.24 -7.17 -3.76
CA ASN A 149 34.33 -6.25 -3.46
C ASN A 149 35.54 -7.00 -2.90
N GLU A 150 35.33 -7.95 -2.00
CA GLU A 150 36.37 -8.82 -1.44
C GLU A 150 37.05 -9.66 -2.54
N LYS A 151 36.27 -10.30 -3.43
CA LYS A 151 36.82 -11.01 -4.60
C LYS A 151 37.63 -10.10 -5.51
N LYS A 152 37.14 -8.88 -5.80
CA LYS A 152 37.87 -7.90 -6.61
C LYS A 152 39.21 -7.52 -5.95
N GLN A 153 39.23 -7.36 -4.63
CA GLN A 153 40.43 -7.01 -3.90
C GLN A 153 41.45 -8.16 -3.94
N ASN A 154 41.00 -9.39 -3.69
CA ASN A 154 41.84 -10.59 -3.76
C ASN A 154 42.48 -10.79 -5.16
N ILE A 155 41.74 -10.49 -6.23
CA ILE A 155 42.27 -10.54 -7.61
C ILE A 155 43.34 -9.47 -7.82
N LYS A 156 43.11 -8.23 -7.34
CA LYS A 156 44.11 -7.14 -7.44
C LYS A 156 45.39 -7.48 -6.69
N ASP A 157 45.27 -8.06 -5.50
CA ASP A 157 46.43 -8.42 -4.68
C ASP A 157 47.22 -9.58 -5.29
N ARG A 158 46.55 -10.56 -5.90
CA ARG A 158 47.19 -11.60 -6.71
C ARG A 158 47.93 -11.00 -7.91
N ALA A 159 47.32 -10.09 -8.65
CA ALA A 159 47.96 -9.43 -9.79
C ALA A 159 49.20 -8.62 -9.37
N LYS A 160 49.16 -7.94 -8.23
CA LYS A 160 50.32 -7.21 -7.66
C LYS A 160 51.46 -8.14 -7.25
N LYS A 161 51.16 -9.30 -6.64
CA LYS A 161 52.17 -10.30 -6.28
C LYS A 161 52.88 -10.86 -7.51
N ILE A 162 52.13 -11.19 -8.57
CA ILE A 162 52.69 -11.70 -9.83
C ILE A 162 53.59 -10.65 -10.51
N LYS A 163 53.22 -9.36 -10.44
CA LYS A 163 54.05 -8.27 -10.98
C LYS A 163 55.32 -8.00 -10.17
N LYS A 164 55.37 -8.38 -8.89
CA LYS A 164 56.57 -8.23 -8.04
C LYS A 164 57.52 -9.43 -8.11
N SER A 165 57.06 -10.57 -8.63
CA SER A 165 57.86 -11.80 -8.78
C SER A 165 58.43 -11.96 -10.19
N LYS A 166 58.28 -10.94 -11.05
CA LYS A 166 58.97 -10.78 -12.34
C LYS A 166 59.91 -9.60 -12.20
#